data_AF-A0A2E8JZK2-F1
#
_entry.id   AF-A0A2E8JZK2-F1
#
_cell.length_a   1.000
_cell.length_b   1.000
_cell.length_c   1.000
_cell.angle_alpha   90.00
_cell.angle_beta   90.00
_cell.angle_gamma   90.00
#
_symmetry.space_group_name_H-M   'P 1'
#
loop_
_entity.id
_entity.type
_entity.pdbx_description
1 polymer ?
#
loop_
_entity_poly.entity_id
_entity_poly.type
_entity_poly.pdbx_seq_one_letter_code
_entity_poly.pdbx_strand_id
1 'polypeptide(L)'
;MNQTTRCRLVPVTERPPSIAAPGDHPFLKGHEMTCLRPTTILPTLAAGALIASATSADITGAYFVSYQVTAADFDGSDVTVNVQDIYLSSDDAADTALNVFNFNMADTGQVNYFQSFTGTGWQPTNLGGPFDTPALRLADSFVTIGGFAQNTIAPEQAPGSGAGTGLDPNFGGNGAAAPGDLAGWYNGSPPSLNGQVGAVPEFSGDLIGLGVLVGRFTTLEAGSDLQGGTLEVTWNQGLGTPGQQAGFTIAPAPGALALLGLAGIAGRRRRG
;
A
#
# COMPACT_ATOMS: atom_id res chain seq x y z
N MET A 1 57.95 -20.52 18.76
CA MET A 1 58.81 -20.19 19.92
C MET A 1 58.00 -20.44 21.19
N ASN A 2 58.40 -21.41 22.00
CA ASN A 2 57.71 -21.76 23.25
C ASN A 2 57.87 -20.64 24.29
N GLN A 3 56.78 -20.03 24.72
CA GLN A 3 56.78 -19.12 25.87
C GLN A 3 56.32 -19.86 27.13
N THR A 4 57.18 -19.88 28.13
CA THR A 4 56.95 -20.48 29.45
C THR A 4 56.16 -19.50 30.32
N THR A 5 54.91 -19.84 30.65
CA THR A 5 54.07 -19.05 31.56
C THR A 5 54.57 -19.18 33.01
N ARG A 6 54.91 -18.06 33.66
CA ARG A 6 55.20 -18.02 35.10
C ARG A 6 54.01 -17.44 35.87
N CYS A 7 53.49 -18.20 36.84
CA CYS A 7 52.47 -17.74 37.78
C CYS A 7 53.13 -17.16 39.05
N ARG A 8 52.59 -16.05 39.57
CA ARG A 8 53.03 -15.42 40.82
C ARG A 8 51.83 -15.37 41.78
N LEU A 9 52.04 -15.77 43.04
CA LEU A 9 51.05 -15.63 44.12
C LEU A 9 50.91 -14.16 44.51
N VAL A 10 49.67 -13.68 44.60
CA VAL A 10 49.32 -12.35 45.12
C VAL A 10 48.49 -12.54 46.40
N PRO A 11 48.84 -11.90 47.52
CA PRO A 11 48.05 -11.98 48.75
C PRO A 11 46.75 -11.19 48.62
N VAL A 12 45.65 -11.78 49.10
CA VAL A 12 44.31 -11.17 49.12
C VAL A 12 44.26 -10.10 50.21
N THR A 13 44.01 -8.86 49.82
CA THR A 13 43.75 -7.74 50.75
C THR A 13 42.38 -7.89 51.42
N GLU A 14 42.36 -7.80 52.74
CA GLU A 14 41.20 -7.99 53.61
C GLU A 14 40.10 -6.94 53.38
N ARG A 15 38.84 -7.40 53.38
CA ARG A 15 37.63 -6.56 53.48
C ARG A 15 37.35 -6.23 54.95
N PRO A 16 36.92 -5.01 55.30
CA PRO A 16 36.47 -4.68 56.65
C PRO A 16 35.17 -5.42 57.03
N PRO A 17 34.98 -5.76 58.32
CA PRO A 17 33.89 -6.63 58.77
C PRO A 17 32.54 -5.89 58.82
N SER A 18 31.53 -6.42 58.11
CA SER A 18 30.13 -6.10 58.38
C SER A 18 29.58 -7.03 59.46
N ILE A 19 28.86 -6.43 60.40
CA ILE A 19 28.15 -7.03 61.53
C ILE A 19 27.43 -8.33 61.15
N ALA A 20 27.68 -9.39 61.92
CA ALA A 20 27.17 -10.74 61.72
C ALA A 20 25.77 -10.93 62.32
N ALA A 21 24.91 -11.65 61.59
CA ALA A 21 23.74 -12.36 62.13
C ALA A 21 24.14 -13.83 62.43
N PRO A 22 23.54 -14.49 63.44
CA PRO A 22 24.02 -15.77 63.93
C PRO A 22 23.40 -16.93 63.16
N GLY A 23 24.22 -17.78 62.52
CA GLY A 23 23.78 -19.10 62.06
C GLY A 23 24.40 -19.60 60.77
N ASP A 24 25.72 -19.60 60.60
CA ASP A 24 26.33 -20.32 59.48
C ASP A 24 27.65 -21.02 59.87
N HIS A 25 27.73 -22.29 59.47
CA HIS A 25 28.83 -23.23 59.71
C HIS A 25 30.05 -22.94 58.80
N PRO A 26 31.28 -23.30 59.21
CA PRO A 26 32.49 -22.98 58.46
C PRO A 26 32.66 -23.91 57.24
N PHE A 27 32.59 -23.35 56.03
CA PHE A 27 32.98 -24.03 54.79
C PHE A 27 34.32 -23.50 54.28
N LEU A 28 35.22 -24.42 53.95
CA LEU A 28 36.61 -24.21 53.55
C LEU A 28 36.70 -23.37 52.25
N LYS A 29 37.45 -22.25 52.30
CA LYS A 29 37.73 -21.39 51.13
C LYS A 29 38.76 -22.04 50.21
N GLY A 30 38.34 -22.39 49.00
CA GLY A 30 39.21 -22.73 47.88
C GLY A 30 40.00 -21.52 47.38
N HIS A 31 41.23 -21.75 46.94
CA HIS A 31 42.08 -20.74 46.31
C HIS A 31 41.69 -20.58 44.84
N GLU A 32 41.36 -19.34 44.45
CA GLU A 32 41.03 -19.00 43.07
C GLU A 32 42.31 -18.65 42.29
N MET A 33 42.47 -19.27 41.12
CA MET A 33 43.68 -19.18 40.30
C MET A 33 43.39 -18.24 39.11
N THR A 34 43.63 -16.95 39.28
CA THR A 34 43.36 -15.96 38.23
C THR A 34 44.55 -15.86 37.26
N CYS A 35 44.43 -16.50 36.09
CA CYS A 35 45.37 -16.32 34.98
C CYS A 35 45.10 -14.98 34.26
N LEU A 36 46.02 -14.02 34.39
CA LEU A 36 46.02 -12.79 33.61
C LEU A 36 46.35 -13.12 32.14
N ARG A 37 45.43 -12.80 31.23
CA ARG A 37 45.62 -12.98 29.78
C ARG A 37 46.55 -11.89 29.22
N PRO A 38 47.37 -12.20 28.20
CA PRO A 38 48.24 -11.23 27.57
C PRO A 38 47.42 -10.21 26.74
N THR A 39 47.68 -8.93 26.98
CA THR A 39 47.14 -7.80 26.22
C THR A 39 47.64 -7.88 24.79
N THR A 40 46.74 -8.22 23.87
CA THR A 40 47.02 -8.23 22.43
C THR A 40 46.63 -6.87 21.87
N ILE A 41 47.60 -6.13 21.34
CA ILE A 41 47.39 -4.87 20.63
C ILE A 41 46.69 -5.21 19.31
N LEU A 42 45.42 -4.83 19.18
CA LEU A 42 44.66 -4.93 17.94
C LEU A 42 45.05 -3.78 17.00
N PRO A 43 45.37 -4.04 15.72
CA PRO A 43 45.39 -2.98 14.72
C PRO A 43 43.95 -2.48 14.52
N THR A 44 43.79 -1.16 14.49
CA THR A 44 42.56 -0.47 14.14
C THR A 44 42.12 -0.85 12.73
N LEU A 45 41.19 -1.80 12.62
CA LEU A 45 40.41 -2.03 11.42
C LEU A 45 39.44 -0.85 11.31
N ALA A 46 39.65 0.01 10.31
CA ALA A 46 38.65 1.02 9.94
C ALA A 46 37.40 0.27 9.48
N ALA A 47 36.36 0.28 10.31
CA ALA A 47 35.03 -0.12 9.89
C ALA A 47 34.55 0.90 8.85
N GLY A 48 34.69 0.56 7.58
CA GLY A 48 33.90 1.21 6.54
C GLY A 48 32.44 0.97 6.90
N ALA A 49 31.75 2.03 7.33
CA ALA A 49 30.31 2.00 7.49
C ALA A 49 29.73 1.67 6.12
N LEU A 50 29.32 0.42 5.93
CA LEU A 50 28.32 0.10 4.93
C LEU A 50 27.08 0.88 5.37
N ILE A 51 26.87 2.04 4.76
CA ILE A 51 25.56 2.67 4.75
C ILE A 51 24.69 1.70 3.97
N ALA A 52 24.09 0.74 4.69
CA ALA A 52 22.91 0.09 4.17
C ALA A 52 21.92 1.22 3.95
N SER A 53 21.68 1.58 2.69
CA SER A 53 20.47 2.28 2.32
C SER A 53 19.34 1.39 2.83
N ALA A 54 18.76 1.75 3.98
CA ALA A 54 17.46 1.21 4.33
C ALA A 54 16.56 1.64 3.17
N THR A 55 16.17 0.70 2.33
CA THR A 55 15.02 0.86 1.45
C THR A 55 13.87 1.10 2.42
N SER A 56 13.54 2.37 2.64
CA SER A 56 12.32 2.72 3.36
C SER A 56 11.18 2.26 2.48
N ALA A 57 10.30 1.42 3.02
CA ALA A 57 9.01 1.13 2.43
C ALA A 57 8.31 2.44 2.07
N ASP A 58 7.97 2.59 0.79
CA ASP A 58 7.48 3.85 0.28
C ASP A 58 6.38 3.65 -0.77
N ILE A 59 5.43 4.57 -0.77
CA ILE A 59 4.58 4.78 -1.94
C ILE A 59 5.44 5.55 -2.95
N THR A 60 5.76 4.93 -4.08
CA THR A 60 6.72 5.46 -5.04
C THR A 60 6.09 6.30 -6.15
N GLY A 61 4.76 6.38 -6.22
CA GLY A 61 4.07 7.04 -7.33
C GLY A 61 2.57 6.78 -7.41
N ALA A 62 1.94 7.43 -8.38
CA ALA A 62 0.53 7.25 -8.74
C ALA A 62 0.40 7.06 -10.26
N TYR A 63 -0.39 6.08 -10.68
CA TYR A 63 -0.63 5.81 -12.09
C TYR A 63 -2.06 5.37 -12.35
N PHE A 64 -2.52 5.43 -13.60
CA PHE A 64 -3.79 4.81 -13.98
C PHE A 64 -3.62 3.72 -15.03
N VAL A 65 -4.53 2.75 -14.99
CA VAL A 65 -4.73 1.76 -16.04
C VAL A 65 -6.04 2.06 -16.76
N SER A 66 -6.01 2.18 -18.08
CA SER A 66 -7.20 2.40 -18.90
C SER A 66 -7.61 1.17 -19.67
N TYR A 67 -8.91 0.90 -19.72
CA TYR A 67 -9.49 -0.17 -20.52
C TYR A 67 -10.96 0.12 -20.84
N GLN A 68 -11.54 -0.63 -21.79
CA GLN A 68 -12.97 -0.55 -22.10
C GLN A 68 -13.73 -1.72 -21.50
N VAL A 69 -14.93 -1.43 -21.01
CA VAL A 69 -15.87 -2.42 -20.49
C VAL A 69 -17.20 -2.26 -21.22
N THR A 70 -17.78 -3.38 -21.64
CA THR A 70 -19.21 -3.46 -21.97
C THR A 70 -19.88 -4.36 -20.94
N ALA A 71 -20.85 -3.83 -20.20
CA ALA A 71 -21.55 -4.56 -19.14
C ALA A 71 -23.05 -4.26 -19.15
N ALA A 72 -23.86 -5.24 -18.75
CA ALA A 72 -25.29 -5.03 -18.58
C ALA A 72 -25.58 -4.25 -17.29
N ASP A 73 -26.47 -3.25 -17.37
CA ASP A 73 -27.01 -2.52 -16.23
C ASP A 73 -28.29 -3.20 -15.69
N PHE A 74 -28.89 -2.63 -14.65
CA PHE A 74 -30.04 -3.18 -13.93
C PHE A 74 -31.28 -3.43 -14.81
N ASP A 75 -31.47 -2.62 -15.86
CA ASP A 75 -32.56 -2.78 -16.82
C ASP A 75 -32.27 -3.81 -17.92
N GLY A 76 -31.08 -4.42 -17.91
CA GLY A 76 -30.61 -5.39 -18.90
C GLY A 76 -30.06 -4.76 -20.18
N SER A 77 -29.97 -3.43 -20.27
CA SER A 77 -29.27 -2.75 -21.36
C SER A 77 -27.76 -2.82 -21.16
N ASP A 78 -27.02 -2.98 -22.27
CA ASP A 78 -25.55 -2.94 -22.23
C ASP A 78 -25.06 -1.49 -22.28
N VAL A 79 -24.17 -1.14 -21.36
CA VAL A 79 -23.42 0.11 -21.36
C VAL A 79 -21.97 -0.17 -21.75
N THR A 80 -21.40 0.64 -22.64
CA THR A 80 -19.97 0.60 -23.00
C THR A 80 -19.30 1.85 -22.50
N VAL A 81 -18.20 1.67 -21.76
CA VAL A 81 -17.50 2.74 -21.04
C VAL A 81 -15.99 2.61 -21.15
N ASN A 82 -15.30 3.72 -21.00
CA ASN A 82 -13.86 3.78 -20.74
C ASN A 82 -13.63 3.84 -19.23
N VAL A 83 -12.91 2.88 -18.68
CA VAL A 83 -12.56 2.81 -17.27
C VAL A 83 -11.12 3.23 -17.08
N GLN A 84 -10.86 4.09 -16.09
CA GLN A 84 -9.52 4.46 -15.63
C GLN A 84 -9.39 4.16 -14.14
N ASP A 85 -8.62 3.14 -13.80
CA ASP A 85 -8.36 2.76 -12.42
C ASP A 85 -7.06 3.40 -11.95
N ILE A 86 -7.12 4.26 -10.92
CA ILE A 86 -5.94 4.86 -10.29
C ILE A 86 -5.38 3.90 -9.25
N TYR A 87 -4.08 3.65 -9.35
CA TYR A 87 -3.28 2.91 -8.39
C TYR A 87 -2.18 3.79 -7.79
N LEU A 88 -1.90 3.54 -6.52
CA LEU A 88 -0.64 3.99 -5.90
C LEU A 88 0.38 2.86 -6.02
N SER A 89 1.57 3.15 -6.56
CA SER A 89 2.67 2.18 -6.62
C SER A 89 3.47 2.18 -5.33
N SER A 90 4.04 1.04 -4.96
CA SER A 90 4.94 0.93 -3.81
C SER A 90 6.09 -0.03 -4.10
N ASP A 91 7.14 0.03 -3.29
CA ASP A 91 8.25 -0.91 -3.30
C ASP A 91 8.24 -1.93 -2.14
N ASP A 92 7.24 -1.87 -1.26
CA ASP A 92 7.07 -2.77 -0.11
C ASP A 92 5.61 -3.20 0.11
N ALA A 93 5.37 -4.51 0.18
CA ALA A 93 4.04 -5.07 0.46
C ALA A 93 3.56 -4.86 1.91
N ALA A 94 4.43 -4.38 2.80
CA ALA A 94 4.06 -3.93 4.14
C ALA A 94 3.35 -2.56 4.14
N ASP A 95 3.45 -1.79 3.05
CA ASP A 95 2.80 -0.49 2.97
C ASP A 95 1.29 -0.60 2.99
N THR A 96 0.67 0.36 3.67
CA THR A 96 -0.77 0.51 3.78
C THR A 96 -1.13 1.96 3.51
N ALA A 97 -1.76 2.22 2.36
CA ALA A 97 -2.33 3.52 2.07
C ALA A 97 -3.47 3.84 3.05
N LEU A 98 -3.52 5.09 3.52
CA LEU A 98 -4.48 5.54 4.51
C LEU A 98 -5.47 6.53 3.92
N ASN A 99 -4.99 7.47 3.10
CA ASN A 99 -5.83 8.47 2.45
C ASN A 99 -5.18 9.03 1.20
N VAL A 100 -6.03 9.62 0.37
CA VAL A 100 -5.67 10.53 -0.72
C VAL A 100 -6.28 11.90 -0.37
N PHE A 101 -5.52 12.96 -0.53
CA PHE A 101 -5.94 14.33 -0.25
C PHE A 101 -5.32 15.30 -1.25
N ASN A 102 -5.83 16.54 -1.29
CA ASN A 102 -5.41 17.56 -2.26
C ASN A 102 -5.44 17.05 -3.72
N PHE A 103 -6.40 16.18 -4.04
CA PHE A 103 -6.59 15.68 -5.39
C PHE A 103 -7.12 16.80 -6.28
N ASN A 104 -6.39 17.09 -7.35
CA ASN A 104 -6.81 17.96 -8.43
C ASN A 104 -6.76 17.17 -9.73
N MET A 105 -7.90 17.09 -10.42
CA MET A 105 -7.95 16.49 -11.74
C MET A 105 -7.29 17.40 -12.78
N ALA A 106 -6.71 16.77 -13.80
CA ALA A 106 -6.39 17.47 -15.03
C ALA A 106 -7.67 18.02 -15.68
N ASP A 107 -7.57 19.11 -16.43
CA ASP A 107 -8.71 19.78 -17.08
C ASP A 107 -9.52 18.80 -17.95
N THR A 108 -8.85 17.87 -18.64
CA THR A 108 -9.48 16.82 -19.46
C THR A 108 -10.25 15.77 -18.66
N GLY A 109 -9.93 15.62 -17.37
CA GLY A 109 -10.61 14.71 -16.44
C GLY A 109 -11.81 15.34 -15.73
N GLN A 110 -12.09 16.63 -15.91
CA GLN A 110 -13.21 17.31 -15.27
C GLN A 110 -14.51 17.09 -16.07
N VAL A 111 -15.01 15.86 -16.04
CA VAL A 111 -16.21 15.42 -16.76
C VAL A 111 -17.23 14.79 -15.82
N ASN A 112 -18.45 14.57 -16.31
CA ASN A 112 -19.43 13.78 -15.59
C ASN A 112 -19.07 12.30 -15.68
N TYR A 113 -18.82 11.67 -14.53
CA TYR A 113 -18.48 10.26 -14.48
C TYR A 113 -19.71 9.36 -14.48
N PHE A 114 -19.57 8.19 -15.10
CA PHE A 114 -20.62 7.19 -15.16
C PHE A 114 -20.84 6.58 -13.76
N GLN A 115 -22.10 6.59 -13.34
CA GLN A 115 -22.60 5.92 -12.16
C GLN A 115 -23.63 4.90 -12.65
N SER A 116 -23.43 3.63 -12.31
CA SER A 116 -24.38 2.56 -12.60
C SER A 116 -25.72 2.83 -11.92
N PHE A 117 -26.83 2.30 -12.46
CA PHE A 117 -28.15 2.55 -11.89
C PHE A 117 -28.27 2.09 -10.42
N THR A 118 -27.56 1.03 -10.06
CA THR A 118 -27.50 0.48 -8.70
C THR A 118 -26.36 1.04 -7.85
N GLY A 119 -25.48 1.86 -8.44
CA GLY A 119 -24.48 2.64 -7.74
C GLY A 119 -25.12 3.86 -7.08
N THR A 120 -24.65 4.24 -5.89
CA THR A 120 -25.23 5.39 -5.17
C THR A 120 -24.26 6.56 -5.02
N GLY A 121 -23.22 6.62 -5.86
CA GLY A 121 -22.24 7.69 -5.88
C GLY A 121 -20.79 7.21 -5.72
N TRP A 122 -19.93 8.10 -5.25
CA TRP A 122 -18.48 7.90 -5.20
C TRP A 122 -17.97 6.89 -4.17
N GLN A 123 -18.79 6.46 -3.23
CA GLN A 123 -18.44 5.38 -2.30
C GLN A 123 -18.83 4.02 -2.88
N PRO A 124 -17.99 2.98 -2.72
CA PRO A 124 -18.35 1.63 -3.16
C PRO A 124 -19.60 1.12 -2.44
N THR A 125 -20.67 0.83 -3.19
CA THR A 125 -22.00 0.48 -2.65
C THR A 125 -22.55 -0.88 -3.09
N ASN A 126 -21.75 -1.79 -3.66
CA ASN A 126 -22.25 -3.12 -3.99
C ASN A 126 -22.65 -3.89 -2.71
N LEU A 127 -23.97 -4.03 -2.51
CA LEU A 127 -24.58 -4.76 -1.40
C LEU A 127 -24.83 -6.24 -1.71
N GLY A 128 -24.60 -6.67 -2.96
CA GLY A 128 -24.94 -8.01 -3.42
C GLY A 128 -26.41 -8.18 -3.80
N GLY A 129 -26.80 -9.44 -4.03
CA GLY A 129 -28.18 -9.82 -4.28
C GLY A 129 -28.75 -9.19 -5.56
N PRO A 130 -29.98 -8.65 -5.55
CA PRO A 130 -30.62 -8.12 -6.75
C PRO A 130 -29.96 -6.85 -7.29
N PHE A 131 -29.11 -6.18 -6.50
CA PHE A 131 -28.41 -4.96 -6.91
C PHE A 131 -26.98 -5.23 -7.42
N ASP A 132 -26.53 -6.48 -7.42
CA ASP A 132 -25.23 -6.88 -7.97
C ASP A 132 -25.32 -7.00 -9.49
N THR A 133 -25.13 -5.88 -10.19
CA THR A 133 -25.15 -5.81 -11.65
C THR A 133 -23.73 -5.84 -12.23
N PRO A 134 -23.52 -6.37 -13.45
CA PRO A 134 -22.24 -6.26 -14.14
C PRO A 134 -21.75 -4.81 -14.27
N ALA A 135 -22.65 -3.86 -14.56
CA ALA A 135 -22.31 -2.44 -14.63
C ALA A 135 -21.81 -1.91 -13.28
N LEU A 136 -22.45 -2.27 -12.16
CA LEU A 136 -21.96 -1.88 -10.83
C LEU A 136 -20.56 -2.45 -10.54
N ARG A 137 -20.31 -3.72 -10.87
CA ARG A 137 -19.03 -4.38 -10.58
C ARG A 137 -17.85 -3.82 -11.37
N LEU A 138 -18.08 -3.47 -12.63
CA LEU A 138 -17.03 -3.24 -13.61
C LEU A 138 -16.98 -1.82 -14.16
N ALA A 139 -18.10 -1.10 -14.18
CA ALA A 139 -18.22 0.19 -14.84
C ALA A 139 -18.49 1.35 -13.85
N ASP A 140 -18.99 1.10 -12.64
CA ASP A 140 -19.30 2.18 -11.69
C ASP A 140 -18.06 3.01 -11.34
N SER A 141 -18.22 4.34 -11.25
CA SER A 141 -17.15 5.22 -10.78
C SER A 141 -17.20 5.36 -9.28
N PHE A 142 -16.07 5.16 -8.61
CA PHE A 142 -15.96 5.27 -7.16
C PHE A 142 -14.53 5.61 -6.76
N VAL A 143 -14.36 6.09 -5.53
CA VAL A 143 -13.04 6.17 -4.89
C VAL A 143 -12.94 5.16 -3.77
N THR A 144 -11.72 4.76 -3.42
CA THR A 144 -11.48 3.80 -2.35
C THR A 144 -10.06 3.92 -1.83
N ILE A 145 -9.73 3.18 -0.78
CA ILE A 145 -8.35 2.95 -0.35
C ILE A 145 -8.20 1.44 -0.21
N GLY A 146 -7.99 0.78 -1.35
CA GLY A 146 -7.95 -0.67 -1.49
C GLY A 146 -9.23 -1.37 -1.01
N GLY A 147 -9.11 -2.58 -0.46
CA GLY A 147 -10.27 -3.42 -0.10
C GLY A 147 -10.95 -4.07 -1.31
N PHE A 148 -10.19 -4.24 -2.40
CA PHE A 148 -10.59 -4.93 -3.63
C PHE A 148 -9.66 -6.12 -3.89
N ALA A 149 -10.05 -6.99 -4.81
CA ALA A 149 -9.21 -8.12 -5.22
C ALA A 149 -7.86 -7.62 -5.75
N GLN A 150 -6.77 -8.17 -5.21
CA GLN A 150 -5.42 -7.97 -5.73
C GLN A 150 -5.05 -9.10 -6.72
N ASN A 151 -3.93 -8.97 -7.41
CA ASN A 151 -3.50 -9.91 -8.46
C ASN A 151 -4.47 -10.00 -9.65
N THR A 152 -5.21 -8.92 -9.91
CA THR A 152 -6.08 -8.75 -11.08
C THR A 152 -5.98 -7.31 -11.59
N ILE A 153 -6.01 -7.14 -12.92
CA ILE A 153 -5.86 -5.84 -13.59
C ILE A 153 -7.19 -5.09 -13.71
N ALA A 154 -8.31 -5.79 -13.58
CA ALA A 154 -9.66 -5.22 -13.57
C ALA A 154 -10.39 -5.73 -12.32
N PRO A 155 -10.06 -5.19 -11.12
CA PRO A 155 -10.71 -5.61 -9.90
C PRO A 155 -12.20 -5.30 -9.94
N GLU A 156 -13.03 -6.27 -9.61
CA GLU A 156 -14.46 -6.07 -9.53
C GLU A 156 -14.84 -5.48 -8.17
N GLN A 157 -15.82 -4.59 -8.16
CA GLN A 157 -16.50 -4.17 -6.94
C GLN A 157 -17.42 -5.30 -6.45
N ALA A 158 -16.84 -6.37 -5.91
CA ALA A 158 -17.59 -7.45 -5.30
C ALA A 158 -18.39 -6.94 -4.08
N PRO A 159 -19.46 -7.62 -3.65
CA PRO A 159 -20.26 -7.18 -2.50
C PRO A 159 -19.40 -6.92 -1.25
N GLY A 160 -19.50 -5.71 -0.71
CA GLY A 160 -18.72 -5.25 0.44
C GLY A 160 -17.28 -4.78 0.16
N SER A 161 -16.82 -4.80 -1.11
CA SER A 161 -15.50 -4.27 -1.47
C SER A 161 -15.40 -2.78 -1.19
N GLY A 162 -14.24 -2.33 -0.73
CA GLY A 162 -13.99 -0.92 -0.40
C GLY A 162 -14.83 -0.38 0.77
N ALA A 163 -15.48 -1.24 1.56
CA ALA A 163 -16.27 -0.84 2.71
C ALA A 163 -15.45 0.01 3.69
N GLY A 164 -16.09 1.07 4.20
CA GLY A 164 -15.43 2.02 5.10
C GLY A 164 -14.70 3.17 4.41
N THR A 165 -14.76 3.29 3.07
CA THR A 165 -14.24 4.48 2.38
C THR A 165 -15.02 5.72 2.81
N GLY A 166 -14.34 6.73 3.35
CA GLY A 166 -14.90 8.05 3.66
C GLY A 166 -14.49 9.10 2.63
N LEU A 167 -15.37 10.07 2.38
CA LEU A 167 -15.09 11.22 1.52
C LEU A 167 -14.72 12.44 2.37
N ASP A 168 -13.72 13.18 1.92
CA ASP A 168 -13.40 14.50 2.46
C ASP A 168 -14.49 15.52 2.07
N PRO A 169 -14.81 16.54 2.90
CA PRO A 169 -15.78 17.57 2.54
C PRO A 169 -15.50 18.29 1.21
N ASN A 170 -14.23 18.48 0.81
CA ASN A 170 -13.87 19.10 -0.47
C ASN A 170 -14.17 18.21 -1.67
N PHE A 171 -14.47 16.92 -1.47
CA PHE A 171 -14.87 16.04 -2.56
C PHE A 171 -16.14 16.53 -3.28
N GLY A 172 -17.02 17.26 -2.58
CA GLY A 172 -18.33 17.67 -3.10
C GLY A 172 -19.48 16.72 -2.72
N GLY A 173 -19.19 15.70 -1.91
CA GLY A 173 -20.15 14.71 -1.42
C GLY A 173 -20.36 13.53 -2.35
N ASN A 174 -21.12 12.53 -1.87
CA ASN A 174 -21.25 11.24 -2.56
C ASN A 174 -21.94 11.33 -3.92
N GLY A 175 -22.83 12.31 -4.12
CA GLY A 175 -23.56 12.52 -5.37
C GLY A 175 -22.94 13.54 -6.32
N ALA A 176 -21.69 13.97 -6.08
CA ALA A 176 -21.02 14.91 -6.98
C ALA A 176 -20.86 14.32 -8.39
N ALA A 177 -20.84 15.16 -9.42
CA ALA A 177 -20.64 14.68 -10.80
C ALA A 177 -19.18 14.24 -11.06
N ALA A 178 -18.24 14.85 -10.33
CA ALA A 178 -16.80 14.61 -10.35
C ALA A 178 -16.22 15.04 -8.99
N PRO A 179 -15.02 14.58 -8.60
CA PRO A 179 -14.32 15.13 -7.44
C PRO A 179 -14.13 16.66 -7.57
N GLY A 180 -14.35 17.38 -6.47
CA GLY A 180 -14.06 18.82 -6.40
C GLY A 180 -12.57 19.15 -6.39
N ASP A 181 -12.26 20.45 -6.41
CA ASP A 181 -10.89 20.94 -6.20
C ASP A 181 -10.38 20.53 -4.82
N LEU A 182 -9.13 20.07 -4.75
CA LEU A 182 -8.50 19.58 -3.53
C LEU A 182 -9.31 18.47 -2.83
N ALA A 183 -9.98 17.63 -3.62
CA ALA A 183 -10.75 16.52 -3.09
C ALA A 183 -9.88 15.54 -2.30
N GLY A 184 -10.54 14.74 -1.46
CA GLY A 184 -9.87 13.69 -0.71
C GLY A 184 -10.83 12.57 -0.34
N TRP A 185 -10.25 11.42 -0.01
CA TRP A 185 -10.94 10.25 0.51
C TRP A 185 -9.99 9.41 1.35
N TYR A 186 -10.53 8.60 2.26
CA TYR A 186 -9.74 7.92 3.27
C TYR A 186 -10.30 6.54 3.58
N ASN A 187 -9.40 5.66 4.03
CA ASN A 187 -9.77 4.43 4.70
C ASN A 187 -10.39 4.80 6.06
N GLY A 188 -11.57 4.27 6.35
CA GLY A 188 -12.41 4.70 7.47
C GLY A 188 -11.72 4.72 8.84
N SER A 189 -12.36 5.37 9.81
CA SER A 189 -11.87 5.44 11.19
C SER A 189 -12.69 4.50 12.09
N PRO A 190 -12.07 3.51 12.75
CA PRO A 190 -10.63 3.24 12.83
C PRO A 190 -10.04 2.63 11.54
N PRO A 191 -8.75 2.89 11.22
CA PRO A 191 -8.10 2.36 10.02
C PRO A 191 -8.16 0.84 9.91
N SER A 192 -8.46 0.35 8.72
CA SER A 192 -8.45 -1.07 8.36
C SER A 192 -7.22 -1.44 7.52
N LEU A 193 -7.06 -2.72 7.18
CA LEU A 193 -6.02 -3.17 6.24
C LEU A 193 -6.44 -3.08 4.76
N ASN A 194 -7.56 -2.41 4.44
CA ASN A 194 -8.02 -2.30 3.05
C ASN A 194 -6.94 -1.69 2.13
N GLY A 195 -6.22 -0.68 2.61
CA GLY A 195 -5.18 0.01 1.87
C GLY A 195 -3.86 -0.75 1.73
N GLN A 196 -3.77 -1.99 2.21
CA GLN A 196 -2.54 -2.77 2.13
C GLN A 196 -2.18 -3.01 0.66
N VAL A 197 -0.92 -2.72 0.35
CA VAL A 197 -0.33 -2.90 -0.97
C VAL A 197 -0.24 -4.39 -1.34
N GLY A 198 -0.42 -4.70 -2.62
CA GLY A 198 -0.05 -6.00 -3.14
C GLY A 198 0.11 -6.02 -4.65
N ALA A 199 0.20 -7.20 -5.25
CA ALA A 199 0.62 -7.29 -6.65
C ALA A 199 -0.46 -6.79 -7.61
N VAL A 200 -0.03 -5.99 -8.58
CA VAL A 200 -0.84 -5.49 -9.69
C VAL A 200 -0.28 -6.07 -10.99
N PRO A 201 -1.02 -6.95 -11.69
CA PRO A 201 -0.59 -7.52 -12.95
C PRO A 201 -0.91 -6.59 -14.14
N GLU A 202 -0.23 -6.79 -15.27
CA GLU A 202 -0.59 -6.28 -16.59
C GLU A 202 -1.64 -7.18 -17.25
N PHE A 203 -2.25 -6.71 -18.33
CA PHE A 203 -3.13 -7.52 -19.19
C PHE A 203 -2.43 -8.72 -19.84
N SER A 204 -1.10 -8.65 -20.00
CA SER A 204 -0.26 -9.76 -20.47
C SER A 204 -0.14 -10.89 -19.43
N GLY A 205 -0.48 -10.61 -18.16
CA GLY A 205 -0.26 -11.49 -17.02
C GLY A 205 1.09 -11.27 -16.32
N ASP A 206 1.96 -10.41 -16.86
CA ASP A 206 3.19 -9.98 -16.19
C ASP A 206 2.87 -9.04 -15.02
N LEU A 207 3.81 -8.78 -14.11
CA LEU A 207 3.58 -7.85 -12.99
C LEU A 207 3.95 -6.42 -13.38
N ILE A 208 3.03 -5.47 -13.20
CA ILE A 208 3.34 -4.02 -13.20
C ILE A 208 4.22 -3.70 -11.98
N GLY A 209 3.87 -4.28 -10.83
CA GLY A 209 4.57 -4.08 -9.57
C GLY A 209 3.65 -4.29 -8.37
N LEU A 210 4.00 -3.63 -7.27
CA LEU A 210 3.16 -3.54 -6.09
C LEU A 210 2.33 -2.25 -6.13
N GLY A 211 1.08 -2.33 -5.70
CA GLY A 211 0.24 -1.15 -5.53
C GLY A 211 -1.10 -1.41 -4.88
N VAL A 212 -1.91 -0.36 -4.81
CA VAL A 212 -3.25 -0.39 -4.24
C VAL A 212 -4.20 0.48 -5.07
N LEU A 213 -5.38 -0.06 -5.39
CA LEU A 213 -6.44 0.68 -6.09
C LEU A 213 -6.96 1.80 -5.17
N VAL A 214 -7.00 3.03 -5.68
CA VAL A 214 -7.54 4.19 -4.94
C VAL A 214 -8.73 4.87 -5.62
N GLY A 215 -9.07 4.48 -6.84
CA GLY A 215 -10.31 4.92 -7.46
C GLY A 215 -10.50 4.37 -8.86
N ARG A 216 -11.75 4.34 -9.29
CA ARG A 216 -12.21 4.00 -10.62
C ARG A 216 -12.98 5.18 -11.18
N PHE A 217 -12.54 5.63 -12.36
CA PHE A 217 -13.08 6.78 -13.05
C PHE A 217 -13.57 6.34 -14.42
N THR A 218 -14.88 6.27 -14.59
CA THR A 218 -15.49 5.69 -15.78
C THR A 218 -16.25 6.74 -16.58
N THR A 219 -16.05 6.75 -17.90
CA THR A 219 -16.70 7.72 -18.79
C THR A 219 -17.38 7.04 -19.98
N LEU A 220 -18.50 7.61 -20.41
CA LEU A 220 -19.22 7.18 -21.62
C LEU A 220 -18.59 7.77 -22.89
N GLU A 221 -17.87 8.87 -22.76
CA GLU A 221 -17.26 9.60 -23.86
C GLU A 221 -15.77 9.27 -23.95
N ALA A 222 -15.24 9.28 -25.18
CA ALA A 222 -13.80 9.19 -25.39
C ALA A 222 -13.14 10.55 -25.11
N GLY A 223 -11.89 10.53 -24.63
CA GLY A 223 -11.06 11.74 -24.51
C GLY A 223 -10.94 12.33 -23.10
N SER A 224 -11.66 11.81 -22.12
CA SER A 224 -11.38 12.09 -20.70
C SER A 224 -10.09 11.39 -20.29
N ASP A 225 -9.18 12.10 -19.63
CA ASP A 225 -7.88 11.58 -19.21
C ASP A 225 -7.50 12.15 -17.85
N LEU A 226 -7.03 11.27 -16.96
CA LEU A 226 -6.54 11.62 -15.63
C LEU A 226 -5.05 12.02 -15.62
N GLN A 227 -4.34 11.83 -16.74
CA GLN A 227 -2.93 12.17 -16.86
C GLN A 227 -2.66 13.63 -16.49
N GLY A 228 -1.67 13.84 -15.63
CA GLY A 228 -1.27 15.18 -15.16
C GLY A 228 -2.07 15.68 -13.97
N GLY A 229 -3.13 14.98 -13.55
CA GLY A 229 -3.76 15.21 -12.25
C GLY A 229 -2.76 15.02 -11.10
N THR A 230 -3.00 15.69 -9.98
CA THR A 230 -2.11 15.64 -8.81
C THR A 230 -2.86 15.13 -7.60
N LEU A 231 -2.17 14.40 -6.72
CA LEU A 231 -2.70 13.98 -5.43
C LEU A 231 -1.60 13.96 -4.38
N GLU A 232 -1.98 14.07 -3.11
CA GLU A 232 -1.15 13.77 -1.97
C GLU A 232 -1.68 12.53 -1.25
N VAL A 233 -0.79 11.74 -0.67
CA VAL A 233 -1.13 10.46 -0.04
C VAL A 233 -0.54 10.41 1.35
N THR A 234 -1.28 9.81 2.29
CA THR A 234 -0.69 9.31 3.54
C THR A 234 -0.65 7.79 3.51
N TRP A 235 0.48 7.18 3.88
CA TRP A 235 0.61 5.73 4.08
C TRP A 235 1.40 5.43 5.36
N ASN A 236 1.44 4.17 5.76
CA ASN A 236 2.29 3.68 6.83
C ASN A 236 2.65 2.19 6.61
N GLN A 237 3.45 1.59 7.49
CA GLN A 237 3.81 0.17 7.43
C GLN A 237 2.85 -0.70 8.27
N GLY A 238 1.55 -0.51 8.07
CA GLY A 238 0.50 -1.23 8.79
C GLY A 238 0.06 -0.60 10.12
N LEU A 239 -0.88 -1.25 10.80
CA LEU A 239 -1.59 -0.67 11.95
C LEU A 239 -0.65 -0.25 13.09
N GLY A 240 -0.80 1.00 13.54
CA GLY A 240 -0.05 1.55 14.67
C GLY A 240 1.35 2.07 14.34
N THR A 241 1.78 2.02 13.07
CA THR A 241 3.03 2.63 12.63
C THR A 241 2.85 4.12 12.28
N PRO A 242 3.89 4.97 12.42
CA PRO A 242 3.81 6.37 12.03
C PRO A 242 3.50 6.55 10.55
N GLY A 243 2.68 7.55 10.22
CA GLY A 243 2.36 7.90 8.85
C GLY A 243 3.48 8.66 8.14
N GLN A 244 3.59 8.45 6.84
CA GLN A 244 4.41 9.21 5.89
C GLN A 244 3.49 9.86 4.85
N GLN A 245 3.98 10.93 4.20
CA GLN A 245 3.22 11.67 3.21
C GLN A 245 4.09 12.18 2.07
N ALA A 246 3.52 12.17 0.87
CA ALA A 246 4.12 12.75 -0.33
C ALA A 246 3.04 13.11 -1.37
N GLY A 247 3.42 13.98 -2.31
CA GLY A 247 2.62 14.36 -3.46
C GLY A 247 3.11 13.69 -4.75
N PHE A 248 2.17 13.32 -5.62
CA PHE A 248 2.42 12.66 -6.89
C PHE A 248 1.62 13.27 -8.02
N THR A 249 2.19 13.20 -9.22
CA THR A 249 1.46 13.43 -10.47
C THR A 249 1.06 12.09 -11.05
N ILE A 250 -0.20 11.98 -11.47
CA ILE A 250 -0.75 10.79 -12.08
C ILE A 250 -0.20 10.66 -13.50
N ALA A 251 0.40 9.51 -13.79
CA ALA A 251 0.87 9.12 -15.12
C ALA A 251 0.13 7.86 -15.63
N PRO A 252 0.13 7.59 -16.94
CA PRO A 252 -0.28 6.29 -17.44
C PRO A 252 0.57 5.16 -16.85
N ALA A 253 0.00 3.98 -16.63
CA ALA A 253 0.75 2.83 -16.13
C ALA A 253 1.98 2.54 -17.02
N PRO A 254 3.12 2.15 -16.43
CA PRO A 254 4.26 1.64 -17.20
C PRO A 254 3.78 0.53 -18.15
N GLY A 255 4.09 0.65 -19.45
CA GLY A 255 3.66 -0.32 -20.47
C GLY A 255 2.29 -0.07 -21.13
N ALA A 256 1.47 0.87 -20.63
CA ALA A 256 0.11 1.13 -21.13
C ALA A 256 0.03 1.71 -22.57
N LEU A 257 1.13 2.24 -23.11
CA LEU A 257 1.15 2.82 -24.46
C LEU A 257 0.93 1.80 -25.59
N ALA A 258 1.00 0.50 -25.30
CA ALA A 258 0.87 -0.56 -26.32
C ALA A 258 -0.55 -1.12 -26.51
N LEU A 259 -1.52 -0.80 -25.62
CA LEU A 259 -2.78 -1.57 -25.51
C LEU A 259 -4.03 -0.96 -26.16
N LEU A 260 -3.95 0.23 -26.76
CA LEU A 260 -5.08 0.86 -27.47
C LEU A 260 -5.53 0.10 -28.74
N GLY A 261 -4.95 -1.07 -29.05
CA GLY A 261 -5.15 -1.81 -30.30
C GLY A 261 -5.66 -3.25 -30.20
N LEU A 262 -5.92 -3.82 -29.00
CA LEU A 262 -6.15 -5.28 -28.89
C LEU A 262 -7.40 -5.75 -28.11
N ALA A 263 -8.34 -4.85 -27.77
CA ALA A 263 -9.65 -5.25 -27.24
C ALA A 263 -10.73 -5.16 -28.33
N GLY A 264 -10.60 -5.99 -29.36
CA GLY A 264 -11.62 -6.13 -30.39
C GLY A 264 -11.66 -7.59 -30.85
N ILE A 265 -12.87 -8.15 -30.90
CA ILE A 265 -13.20 -9.50 -31.41
C ILE A 265 -13.26 -10.59 -30.30
N ALA A 266 -14.24 -10.47 -29.40
CA ALA A 266 -14.97 -11.64 -28.91
C ALA A 266 -16.21 -11.86 -29.81
N GLY A 267 -16.00 -12.51 -30.96
CA GLY A 267 -17.07 -12.81 -31.91
C GLY A 267 -18.07 -13.83 -31.33
N ARG A 268 -19.23 -13.37 -30.86
CA ARG A 268 -20.33 -14.26 -30.50
C ARG A 268 -21.09 -14.67 -31.75
N ARG A 269 -20.87 -15.92 -32.20
CA ARG A 269 -21.63 -16.57 -33.29
C ARG A 269 -23.13 -16.54 -32.97
N ARG A 270 -23.92 -15.85 -33.81
CA ARG A 270 -25.37 -16.08 -33.95
C ARG A 270 -25.56 -17.48 -34.53
N ARG A 271 -26.17 -18.41 -33.78
CA ARG A 271 -26.74 -19.63 -34.33
C ARG A 271 -28.14 -19.27 -34.87
N GLY A 272 -28.38 -19.61 -36.13
CA GLY A 272 -29.71 -19.68 -36.72
C GLY A 272 -30.45 -20.94 -36.28
#